data_AF-A0AAF0E047-F1
#
_entry.id   AF-A0AAF0E047-F1
#
_cell.length_a   1.000
_cell.length_b   1.000
_cell.length_c   1.000
_cell.angle_alpha   90.00
_cell.angle_beta   90.00
_cell.angle_gamma   90.00
#
_symmetry.space_group_name_H-M   'P 1'
#
loop_
_entity.id
_entity.type
_entity.pdbx_description
1 polymer ?
#
loop_
_entity_poly.entity_id
_entity_poly.type
_entity_poly.pdbx_seq_one_letter_code
_entity_poly.pdbx_strand_id
1 'polypeptide(L)'
;MRQAPARSASVPPALPAALRKHQRRLVAELREIATETHVLHRFWYKNHAQLRHMVWWRRVRCVRQLGCRIATGPLRGTVPRAGSTASHTDGAACAPLDSDTPILGTALLTSLAQAYASLWGEEAASWESLPRFSTPPTHKVKKAPFARALRAARALRTALDELQRRCEACFAHIHAHLNTPPAPMHVATCMALLGLCAHLATVCERLVRATM
;
A
#
# COMPACT_ATOMS: atom_id res chain seq x y z
N MET A 1 12.25 38.44 -37.96
CA MET A 1 12.47 37.12 -37.32
C MET A 1 11.13 36.40 -37.21
N ARG A 2 10.88 35.37 -38.02
CA ARG A 2 9.65 34.56 -37.96
C ARG A 2 9.84 33.48 -36.89
N GLN A 3 9.12 33.55 -35.78
CA GLN A 3 9.06 32.46 -34.80
C GLN A 3 8.42 31.24 -35.46
N ALA A 4 9.17 30.15 -35.57
CA ALA A 4 8.64 28.88 -36.04
C ALA A 4 7.59 28.36 -35.03
N PRO A 5 6.41 27.92 -35.47
CA PRO A 5 5.39 27.40 -34.57
C PRO A 5 5.93 26.15 -33.87
N ALA A 6 5.99 26.21 -32.54
CA ALA A 6 6.43 25.10 -31.70
C ALA A 6 5.53 23.88 -31.99
N ARG A 7 6.11 22.86 -32.66
CA ARG A 7 5.48 21.56 -32.88
C ARG A 7 5.02 21.01 -31.54
N SER A 8 3.71 21.04 -31.32
CA SER A 8 3.11 20.47 -30.13
C SER A 8 3.24 18.95 -30.19
N ALA A 9 4.00 18.39 -29.24
CA ALA A 9 4.08 16.95 -29.08
C ALA A 9 2.68 16.37 -28.81
N SER A 10 2.15 15.65 -29.79
CA SER A 10 0.89 14.90 -29.69
C SER A 10 1.03 13.80 -28.65
N VAL A 11 -0.03 13.53 -27.88
CA VAL A 11 -0.06 12.41 -26.92
C VAL A 11 0.09 11.11 -27.70
N PRO A 12 1.03 10.21 -27.35
CA PRO A 12 1.13 8.93 -28.02
C PRO A 12 -0.15 8.12 -27.74
N PRO A 13 -0.79 7.54 -28.76
CA PRO A 13 -2.08 6.84 -28.61
C PRO A 13 -2.00 5.65 -27.64
N ALA A 14 -0.79 5.14 -27.37
CA ALA A 14 -0.55 4.06 -26.42
C ALA A 14 -0.64 4.47 -24.94
N LEU A 15 -0.46 5.77 -24.60
CA LEU A 15 -0.37 6.20 -23.20
C LEU A 15 -1.65 5.93 -22.39
N PRO A 16 -2.87 6.29 -22.87
CA PRO A 16 -4.09 6.02 -22.10
C PRO A 16 -4.35 4.53 -21.89
N ALA A 17 -4.05 3.70 -22.89
CA ALA A 17 -4.18 2.24 -22.77
C ALA A 17 -3.19 1.68 -21.74
N ALA A 18 -1.93 2.14 -21.77
CA ALA A 18 -0.92 1.76 -20.80
C ALA A 18 -1.31 2.17 -19.38
N LEU A 19 -1.76 3.41 -19.16
CA LEU A 19 -2.20 3.91 -17.84
C LEU A 19 -3.34 3.06 -17.27
N ARG A 20 -4.35 2.72 -18.07
CA ARG A 20 -5.45 1.83 -17.64
C ARG A 20 -4.97 0.44 -17.26
N LYS A 21 -4.07 -0.15 -18.07
CA LYS A 21 -3.49 -1.46 -17.78
C LYS A 21 -2.71 -1.43 -16.46
N HIS A 22 -1.89 -0.40 -16.24
CA HIS A 22 -1.08 -0.26 -15.02
C HIS A 22 -1.97 -0.01 -13.80
N GLN A 23 -2.96 0.88 -13.92
CA GLN A 23 -3.91 1.18 -12.84
C GLN A 23 -4.69 -0.06 -12.39
N ARG A 24 -5.19 -0.90 -13.32
CA ARG A 24 -5.84 -2.17 -12.96
C ARG A 24 -4.92 -3.12 -12.20
N ARG A 25 -3.66 -3.23 -12.64
CA ARG A 25 -2.66 -4.06 -11.94
C ARG A 25 -2.38 -3.53 -10.54
N LEU A 26 -2.19 -2.21 -10.40
CA LEU A 26 -1.99 -1.56 -9.10
C LEU A 26 -3.16 -1.83 -8.15
N VAL A 27 -4.41 -1.71 -8.64
CA VAL A 27 -5.61 -2.00 -7.84
C VAL A 27 -5.63 -3.45 -7.36
N ALA A 28 -5.31 -4.41 -8.23
CA ALA A 28 -5.29 -5.83 -7.86
C ALA A 28 -4.26 -6.11 -6.76
N GLU A 29 -3.02 -5.67 -6.94
CA GLU A 29 -1.94 -5.91 -5.98
C GLU A 29 -2.15 -5.16 -4.65
N LEU A 30 -2.68 -3.93 -4.69
CA LEU A 30 -3.04 -3.18 -3.47
C LEU A 30 -4.17 -3.86 -2.69
N ARG A 31 -5.12 -4.52 -3.37
CA ARG A 31 -6.16 -5.33 -2.72
C ARG A 31 -5.57 -6.58 -2.05
N GLU A 32 -4.57 -7.21 -2.64
CA GLU A 32 -3.86 -8.32 -1.99
C GLU A 32 -3.18 -7.84 -0.70
N ILE A 33 -2.42 -6.73 -0.76
CA ILE A 33 -1.81 -6.13 0.45
C ILE A 33 -2.89 -5.77 1.49
N ALA A 34 -4.03 -5.23 1.07
CA ALA A 34 -5.13 -4.89 1.97
C ALA A 34 -5.68 -6.13 2.68
N THR A 35 -5.97 -7.21 1.93
CA THR A 35 -6.46 -8.48 2.49
C THR A 35 -5.50 -9.04 3.53
N GLU A 36 -4.22 -9.13 3.20
CA GLU A 36 -3.20 -9.64 4.12
C GLU A 36 -3.04 -8.75 5.35
N THR A 37 -3.11 -7.43 5.18
CA THR A 37 -3.09 -6.47 6.29
C THR A 37 -4.30 -6.66 7.20
N HIS A 38 -5.48 -6.95 6.66
CA HIS A 38 -6.67 -7.26 7.45
C HIS A 38 -6.53 -8.57 8.22
N VAL A 39 -5.99 -9.62 7.59
CA VAL A 39 -5.70 -10.90 8.27
C VAL A 39 -4.73 -10.66 9.42
N LEU A 40 -3.63 -9.94 9.16
CA LEU A 40 -2.63 -9.56 10.15
C LEU A 40 -3.24 -8.71 11.27
N HIS A 41 -4.18 -7.81 10.97
CA HIS A 41 -4.87 -7.00 11.97
C HIS A 41 -5.76 -7.84 12.89
N ARG A 42 -6.54 -8.79 12.34
CA ARG A 42 -7.35 -9.72 13.13
C ARG A 42 -6.48 -10.62 13.99
N PHE A 43 -5.38 -11.10 13.42
CA PHE A 43 -4.39 -11.90 14.12
C PHE A 43 -3.76 -11.15 15.29
N TRP A 44 -3.33 -9.91 15.04
CA TRP A 44 -2.83 -8.99 16.05
C TRP A 44 -3.84 -8.81 17.18
N TYR A 45 -5.07 -8.45 16.83
CA TYR A 45 -6.13 -8.19 17.79
C TYR A 45 -6.37 -9.37 18.73
N LYS A 46 -6.51 -10.59 18.19
CA LYS A 46 -6.79 -11.79 19.00
C LYS A 46 -5.64 -12.18 19.93
N ASN A 47 -4.38 -12.01 19.49
CA ASN A 47 -3.23 -12.50 20.23
C ASN A 47 -2.49 -11.41 21.02
N HIS A 48 -2.90 -10.14 20.91
CA HIS A 48 -2.15 -9.01 21.48
C HIS A 48 -1.88 -9.17 22.97
N ALA A 49 -2.89 -9.51 23.77
CA ALA A 49 -2.75 -9.62 25.23
C ALA A 49 -1.75 -10.71 25.63
N GLN A 50 -1.74 -11.83 24.90
CA GLN A 50 -0.87 -12.98 25.18
C GLN A 50 0.57 -12.74 24.73
N LEU A 51 0.76 -12.09 23.57
CA LEU A 51 2.06 -11.98 22.91
C LEU A 51 2.75 -10.64 23.11
N ARG A 52 2.15 -9.67 23.82
CA ARG A 52 2.70 -8.31 24.00
C ARG A 52 4.13 -8.26 24.53
N HIS A 53 4.55 -9.27 25.28
CA HIS A 53 5.88 -9.36 25.88
C HIS A 53 6.92 -10.04 24.95
N MET A 54 6.49 -10.67 23.86
CA MET A 54 7.38 -11.35 22.93
C MET A 54 8.17 -10.34 22.09
N VAL A 55 9.48 -10.50 22.00
CA VAL A 55 10.38 -9.56 21.30
C VAL A 55 10.01 -9.43 19.81
N TRP A 56 9.68 -10.55 19.17
CA TRP A 56 9.29 -10.60 17.76
C TRP A 56 7.92 -9.94 17.50
N TRP A 57 7.05 -9.83 18.50
CA TRP A 57 5.71 -9.24 18.37
C TRP A 57 5.78 -7.75 17.99
N ARG A 58 6.78 -7.02 18.48
CA ARG A 58 6.99 -5.62 18.10
C ARG A 58 7.20 -5.46 16.59
N ARG A 59 7.85 -6.43 15.92
CA ARG A 59 8.08 -6.41 14.47
C ARG A 59 6.80 -6.62 13.69
N VAL A 60 5.94 -7.52 14.16
CA VAL A 60 4.60 -7.76 13.61
C VAL A 60 3.76 -6.46 13.63
N ARG A 61 3.87 -5.67 14.72
CA ARG A 61 3.22 -4.34 14.80
C ARG A 61 3.65 -3.41 13.67
N CYS A 62 4.96 -3.34 13.41
CA CYS A 62 5.52 -2.46 12.37
C CYS A 62 5.03 -2.86 10.98
N VAL A 63 5.07 -4.16 10.65
CA VAL A 63 4.56 -4.70 9.37
C VAL A 63 3.09 -4.31 9.20
N ARG A 64 2.27 -4.51 10.24
CA ARG A 64 0.84 -4.14 10.23
C ARG A 64 0.63 -2.65 9.98
N GLN A 65 1.35 -1.78 10.71
CA GLN A 65 1.19 -0.33 10.56
C GLN A 65 1.58 0.15 9.16
N LEU A 66 2.65 -0.40 8.58
CA LEU A 66 3.05 -0.09 7.22
C LEU A 66 2.03 -0.60 6.19
N GLY A 67 1.56 -1.84 6.32
CA GLY A 67 0.47 -2.37 5.50
C GLY A 67 -0.77 -1.49 5.55
N CYS A 68 -1.15 -1.02 6.75
CA CYS A 68 -2.25 -0.08 6.91
C CYS A 68 -2.00 1.23 6.17
N ARG A 69 -0.81 1.83 6.29
CA ARG A 69 -0.45 3.07 5.59
C ARG A 69 -0.48 2.93 4.07
N ILE A 70 -0.13 1.76 3.57
CA ILE A 70 -0.06 1.49 2.14
C ILE A 70 -1.46 1.26 1.55
N ALA A 71 -2.29 0.43 2.18
CA ALA A 71 -3.46 -0.15 1.52
C ALA A 71 -4.81 0.07 2.22
N THR A 72 -4.87 0.13 3.56
CA THR A 72 -6.17 0.07 4.26
C THR A 72 -6.56 1.34 5.04
N GLY A 73 -5.59 2.18 5.38
CA GLY A 73 -5.78 3.21 6.40
C GLY A 73 -5.99 2.64 7.81
N PRO A 74 -6.47 3.46 8.77
CA PRO A 74 -6.74 3.04 10.14
C PRO A 74 -7.86 1.99 10.21
N LEU A 75 -7.55 0.80 10.73
CA LEU A 75 -8.51 -0.31 10.88
C LEU A 75 -9.31 -0.28 12.20
N ARG A 76 -9.39 0.88 12.86
CA ARG A 76 -10.10 1.00 14.15
C ARG A 76 -11.59 0.67 13.95
N GLY A 77 -12.15 -0.17 14.81
CA GLY A 77 -13.56 -0.56 14.75
C GLY A 77 -13.90 -1.69 13.76
N THR A 78 -12.95 -2.17 12.96
CA THR A 78 -13.18 -3.30 12.02
C THR A 78 -13.31 -4.66 12.69
N VAL A 79 -12.95 -4.75 13.98
CA VAL A 79 -13.13 -5.95 14.79
C VAL A 79 -14.10 -5.62 15.93
N PRO A 80 -15.25 -6.32 16.05
CA PRO A 80 -16.21 -6.11 17.13
C PRO A 80 -15.52 -6.31 18.48
N ARG A 81 -15.51 -5.27 19.32
CA ARG A 81 -15.04 -5.39 20.70
C ARG A 81 -16.22 -5.83 21.56
N ALA A 82 -16.11 -7.00 22.20
CA ALA A 82 -17.02 -7.33 23.28
C ALA A 82 -16.78 -6.36 24.46
N GLY A 83 -17.69 -5.42 24.65
CA GLY A 83 -17.83 -4.64 25.90
C GLY A 83 -16.82 -3.53 26.20
N SER A 84 -16.33 -2.73 25.24
CA SER A 84 -15.31 -1.71 25.55
C SER A 84 -15.71 -0.25 25.24
N THR A 85 -16.03 0.47 26.31
CA THR A 85 -15.78 1.90 26.53
C THR A 85 -14.38 2.09 27.13
N ALA A 86 -13.30 2.03 26.35
CA ALA A 86 -11.98 2.51 26.80
C ALA A 86 -10.99 2.76 25.66
N SER A 87 -10.40 3.95 25.70
CA SER A 87 -9.23 4.39 24.94
C SER A 87 -7.95 3.90 25.65
N HIS A 88 -7.10 3.14 24.96
CA HIS A 88 -5.76 2.80 25.44
C HIS A 88 -4.72 3.40 24.50
N THR A 89 -3.82 4.18 25.09
CA THR A 89 -2.60 4.74 24.51
C THR A 89 -1.50 3.68 24.53
N ASP A 90 -1.22 3.07 23.38
CA ASP A 90 -0.14 2.09 23.21
C ASP A 90 1.21 2.78 22.89
N GLY A 91 2.23 2.43 23.68
CA GLY A 91 3.58 3.00 23.70
C GLY A 91 4.35 3.05 22.38
N ALA A 92 5.29 4.00 22.37
CA ALA A 92 6.07 4.51 21.25
C ALA A 92 7.16 3.53 20.78
N ALA A 93 7.04 3.15 19.51
CA ALA A 93 8.12 2.62 18.67
C ALA A 93 7.80 2.87 17.19
N CYS A 94 6.51 2.93 16.86
CA CYS A 94 5.98 3.45 15.60
C CYS A 94 4.72 4.27 15.93
N ALA A 95 4.71 5.54 15.52
CA ALA A 95 3.59 6.45 15.75
C ALA A 95 2.28 5.81 15.28
N PRO A 96 1.17 5.95 16.04
CA PRO A 96 -0.13 5.52 15.56
C PRO A 96 -0.41 6.22 14.22
N LEU A 97 -1.02 5.51 13.26
CA LEU A 97 -1.55 6.20 12.10
C LEU A 97 -2.67 7.12 12.57
N ASP A 98 -2.46 8.41 12.37
CA ASP A 98 -3.50 9.41 12.52
C ASP A 98 -4.52 9.25 11.39
N SER A 99 -5.78 9.55 11.70
CA SER A 99 -6.89 9.45 10.74
C SER A 99 -6.66 10.29 9.48
N ASP A 100 -5.84 11.33 9.58
CA ASP A 100 -5.52 12.24 8.48
C ASP A 100 -4.33 11.79 7.62
N THR A 101 -3.67 10.67 7.98
CA THR A 101 -2.54 10.17 7.20
C THR A 101 -3.06 9.61 5.86
N PRO A 102 -2.63 10.14 4.70
CA PRO A 102 -3.11 9.67 3.42
C PRO A 102 -2.68 8.22 3.16
N ILE A 103 -3.64 7.40 2.71
CA ILE A 103 -3.37 6.03 2.26
C ILE A 103 -2.59 6.11 0.95
N LEU A 104 -1.35 5.60 0.95
CA LEU A 104 -0.41 5.84 -0.16
C LEU A 104 -0.89 5.22 -1.48
N GLY A 105 -1.49 4.01 -1.44
CA GLY A 105 -2.07 3.36 -2.60
C GLY A 105 -3.19 4.20 -3.22
N THR A 106 -4.15 4.66 -2.40
CA THR A 106 -5.26 5.52 -2.83
C THR A 106 -4.77 6.87 -3.35
N ALA A 107 -3.75 7.46 -2.73
CA ALA A 107 -3.16 8.71 -3.18
C ALA A 107 -2.53 8.59 -4.58
N LEU A 108 -1.83 7.48 -4.86
CA LEU A 108 -1.30 7.19 -6.20
C LEU A 108 -2.44 6.98 -7.21
N LEU A 109 -3.42 6.12 -6.90
CA LEU A 109 -4.52 5.82 -7.81
C LEU A 109 -5.34 7.07 -8.15
N THR A 110 -5.62 7.92 -7.16
CA THR A 110 -6.28 9.22 -7.35
C THR A 110 -5.45 10.15 -8.24
N SER A 111 -4.13 10.23 -8.00
CA SER A 111 -3.24 11.07 -8.81
C SER A 111 -3.14 10.57 -10.26
N LEU A 112 -3.12 9.26 -10.47
CA LEU A 112 -3.15 8.64 -11.80
C LEU A 112 -4.47 8.91 -12.51
N ALA A 113 -5.60 8.84 -11.81
CA ALA A 113 -6.90 9.16 -12.36
C ALA A 113 -7.00 10.62 -12.78
N GLN A 114 -6.50 11.55 -11.95
CA GLN A 114 -6.40 12.97 -12.30
C GLN A 114 -5.50 13.20 -13.52
N ALA A 115 -4.34 12.53 -13.59
CA ALA A 115 -3.45 12.61 -14.75
C ALA A 115 -4.12 12.08 -16.02
N TYR A 116 -4.86 10.97 -15.91
CA TYR A 116 -5.60 10.38 -17.01
C TYR A 116 -6.74 11.28 -17.51
N ALA A 117 -7.61 11.77 -16.61
CA ALA A 117 -8.73 12.65 -16.96
C ALA A 117 -8.24 13.98 -17.59
N SER A 118 -7.07 14.48 -17.15
CA SER A 118 -6.49 15.69 -17.69
C SER A 118 -6.14 15.63 -19.19
N LEU A 119 -6.04 14.42 -19.77
CA LEU A 119 -5.83 14.21 -21.21
C LEU A 119 -7.07 14.58 -22.05
N TRP A 120 -8.27 14.58 -21.43
CA TRP A 120 -9.54 14.99 -22.02
C TRP A 120 -10.05 16.33 -21.46
N GLY A 121 -9.27 17.00 -20.62
CA GLY A 121 -9.69 18.25 -19.98
C GLY A 121 -10.77 18.05 -18.91
N GLU A 122 -11.03 16.80 -18.52
CA GLU A 122 -12.04 16.43 -17.53
C GLU A 122 -11.44 16.27 -16.12
N GLU A 123 -12.33 16.17 -15.13
CA GLU A 123 -12.01 15.78 -13.78
C GLU A 123 -12.20 14.27 -13.57
N ALA A 124 -11.40 13.68 -12.68
CA ALA A 124 -11.47 12.26 -12.41
C ALA A 124 -12.69 11.94 -11.52
N ALA A 125 -13.66 11.22 -12.06
CA ALA A 125 -14.85 10.79 -11.30
C ALA A 125 -14.52 9.76 -10.20
N SER A 126 -13.61 8.82 -10.47
CA SER A 126 -13.20 7.79 -9.51
C SER A 126 -11.79 7.30 -9.81
N TRP A 127 -11.10 6.80 -8.78
CA TRP A 127 -9.80 6.15 -8.90
C TRP A 127 -9.90 4.63 -9.07
N GLU A 128 -11.06 4.04 -8.83
CA GLU A 128 -11.24 2.58 -8.88
C GLU A 128 -11.21 2.04 -10.30
N SER A 129 -11.78 2.80 -11.25
CA SER A 129 -11.76 2.45 -12.66
C SER A 129 -11.61 3.70 -13.51
N LEU A 130 -10.69 3.65 -14.48
CA LEU A 130 -10.53 4.73 -15.44
C LEU A 130 -11.51 4.56 -16.61
N PRO A 131 -12.24 5.62 -16.99
CA PRO A 131 -13.25 5.54 -18.04
C PRO A 131 -12.63 5.22 -19.40
N ARG A 132 -13.41 4.57 -20.28
CA ARG A 132 -13.03 4.37 -21.68
C ARG A 132 -13.62 5.50 -22.51
N PHE A 133 -12.78 6.41 -22.98
CA PHE A 133 -13.20 7.44 -23.92
C PHE A 133 -13.29 6.89 -25.34
N SER A 134 -14.35 7.25 -26.05
CA SER A 134 -14.52 6.92 -27.48
C SER A 134 -13.64 7.80 -28.37
N THR A 135 -13.29 8.99 -27.90
CA THR A 135 -12.46 9.97 -28.62
C THR A 135 -11.00 9.89 -28.17
N PRO A 136 -10.04 10.13 -29.09
CA PRO A 136 -8.63 10.23 -28.72
C PRO A 136 -8.39 11.43 -27.80
N PRO A 137 -7.29 11.44 -27.02
CA PRO A 137 -6.91 12.58 -26.18
C PRO A 137 -6.85 13.87 -26.99
N THR A 138 -7.64 14.86 -26.59
CA THR A 138 -7.73 16.18 -27.26
C THR A 138 -6.75 17.18 -26.67
N HIS A 139 -6.32 17.01 -25.42
CA HIS A 139 -5.47 17.97 -24.72
C HIS A 139 -4.01 17.53 -24.66
N LYS A 140 -3.12 18.52 -24.69
CA LYS A 140 -1.68 18.32 -24.41
C LYS A 140 -1.50 17.83 -22.97
N VAL A 141 -0.51 16.97 -22.76
CA VAL A 141 -0.16 16.45 -21.44
C VAL A 141 0.15 17.60 -20.48
N LYS A 142 -0.70 17.78 -19.46
CA LYS A 142 -0.45 18.73 -18.38
C LYS A 142 0.64 18.15 -17.46
N LYS A 143 1.76 18.86 -17.29
CA LYS A 143 2.89 18.37 -16.47
C LYS A 143 2.52 18.18 -14.99
N ALA A 144 1.66 19.03 -14.43
CA ALA A 144 1.38 19.05 -13.00
C ALA A 144 0.67 17.78 -12.47
N PRO A 145 -0.42 17.28 -13.10
CA PRO A 145 -1.03 16.00 -12.69
C PRO A 145 -0.06 14.81 -12.74
N PHE A 146 0.74 14.71 -13.80
CA PHE A 146 1.72 13.63 -13.96
C PHE A 146 2.86 13.74 -12.93
N ALA A 147 3.33 14.95 -12.63
CA ALA A 147 4.31 15.18 -11.57
C ALA A 147 3.76 14.78 -10.18
N ARG A 148 2.47 15.00 -9.92
CA ARG A 148 1.80 14.55 -8.69
C ARG A 148 1.74 13.03 -8.62
N ALA A 149 1.33 12.37 -9.70
CA ALA A 149 1.32 10.91 -9.79
C ALA A 149 2.72 10.30 -9.58
N LEU A 150 3.76 10.91 -10.15
CA LEU A 150 5.14 10.46 -9.96
C LEU A 150 5.62 10.61 -8.51
N ARG A 151 5.28 11.73 -7.84
CA ARG A 151 5.58 11.90 -6.40
C ARG A 151 4.88 10.86 -5.55
N ALA A 152 3.60 10.60 -5.82
CA ALA A 152 2.84 9.57 -5.11
C ALA A 152 3.42 8.17 -5.36
N ALA A 153 3.85 7.87 -6.59
CA ALA A 153 4.48 6.60 -6.95
C ALA A 153 5.80 6.39 -6.19
N ARG A 154 6.64 7.42 -6.11
CA ARG A 154 7.89 7.38 -5.33
C ARG A 154 7.63 7.14 -3.84
N ALA A 155 6.66 7.86 -3.27
CA ALA A 155 6.29 7.69 -1.86
C ALA A 155 5.76 6.27 -1.58
N LEU A 156 4.92 5.73 -2.46
CA LEU A 156 4.43 4.35 -2.37
C LEU A 156 5.58 3.35 -2.48
N ARG A 157 6.48 3.51 -3.46
CA ARG A 157 7.65 2.66 -3.64
C ARG A 157 8.53 2.61 -2.39
N THR A 158 8.89 3.77 -1.84
CA THR A 158 9.69 3.82 -0.60
C THR A 158 8.99 3.10 0.55
N ALA A 159 7.67 3.20 0.66
CA ALA A 159 6.91 2.48 1.67
C ALA A 159 6.85 0.96 1.42
N LEU A 160 6.74 0.51 0.16
CA LEU A 160 6.77 -0.90 -0.22
C LEU A 160 8.15 -1.53 0.06
N ASP A 161 9.23 -0.83 -0.30
CA ASP A 161 10.60 -1.26 -0.01
C ASP A 161 10.84 -1.39 1.51
N GLU A 162 10.28 -0.45 2.29
CA GLU A 162 10.31 -0.54 3.76
C GLU A 162 9.45 -1.69 4.29
N LEU A 163 8.23 -1.88 3.78
CA LEU A 163 7.37 -3.00 4.18
C LEU A 163 8.04 -4.35 3.90
N GLN A 164 8.63 -4.52 2.72
CA GLN A 164 9.39 -5.72 2.35
C GLN A 164 10.52 -5.99 3.34
N ARG A 165 11.41 -5.00 3.59
CA ARG A 165 12.51 -5.14 4.56
C ARG A 165 12.01 -5.48 5.97
N ARG A 166 10.86 -4.95 6.38
CA ARG A 166 10.25 -5.27 7.68
C ARG A 166 9.66 -6.67 7.73
N CYS A 167 9.05 -7.15 6.65
CA CYS A 167 8.59 -8.53 6.53
C CYS A 167 9.75 -9.50 6.65
N GLU A 168 10.86 -9.27 5.93
CA GLU A 168 12.07 -10.10 5.98
C GLU A 168 12.70 -10.11 7.38
N ALA A 169 12.83 -8.94 8.02
CA ALA A 169 13.33 -8.87 9.39
C ALA A 169 12.40 -9.58 10.39
N CYS A 170 11.08 -9.41 10.24
CA CYS A 170 10.09 -10.09 11.08
C CYS A 170 10.17 -11.61 10.89
N PHE A 171 10.31 -12.07 9.65
CA PHE A 171 10.50 -13.48 9.31
C PHE A 171 11.75 -14.04 10.01
N ALA A 172 12.90 -13.38 9.87
CA ALA A 172 14.14 -13.83 10.49
C ALA A 172 14.03 -13.96 12.02
N HIS A 173 13.38 -12.99 12.67
CA HIS A 173 13.18 -13.03 14.13
C HIS A 173 12.23 -14.15 14.58
N ILE A 174 11.12 -14.37 13.87
CA ILE A 174 10.19 -15.46 14.19
C ILE A 174 10.84 -16.81 13.92
N HIS A 175 11.57 -16.94 12.82
CA HIS A 175 12.32 -18.14 12.49
C HIS A 175 13.38 -18.46 13.55
N ALA A 176 14.14 -17.46 14.00
CA ALA A 176 15.09 -17.65 15.10
C ALA A 176 14.40 -18.11 16.39
N HIS A 177 13.25 -17.53 16.72
CA HIS A 177 12.46 -17.95 17.89
C HIS A 177 12.05 -19.42 17.82
N LEU A 178 11.61 -19.90 16.65
CA LEU A 178 11.24 -21.30 16.44
C LEU A 178 12.41 -22.29 16.59
N ASN A 179 13.64 -21.83 16.37
CA ASN A 179 14.84 -22.65 16.45
C ASN A 179 15.59 -22.52 17.80
N THR A 180 15.13 -21.68 18.72
CA THR A 180 15.77 -21.48 20.02
C THR A 180 15.18 -22.46 21.04
N PRO A 181 15.98 -23.32 21.71
CA PRO A 181 15.50 -24.15 22.81
C PRO A 181 15.19 -23.29 24.06
N PRO A 182 14.21 -23.65 24.92
CA PRO A 182 13.32 -24.82 24.89
C PRO A 182 12.25 -24.74 23.78
N ALA A 183 11.42 -25.78 23.63
CA ALA A 183 10.42 -25.87 22.57
C ALA A 183 9.61 -24.55 22.42
N PRO A 184 9.54 -23.98 21.21
CA PRO A 184 8.90 -22.69 21.00
C PRO A 184 7.41 -22.75 21.34
N MET A 185 6.96 -21.80 22.17
CA MET A 185 5.54 -21.61 22.42
C MET A 185 4.87 -20.98 21.20
N HIS A 186 3.59 -21.29 20.96
CA HIS A 186 2.80 -20.69 19.88
C HIS A 186 3.33 -21.00 18.46
N VAL A 187 3.78 -22.22 18.18
CA VAL A 187 4.29 -22.63 16.86
C VAL A 187 3.32 -22.31 15.73
N ALA A 188 2.04 -22.67 15.87
CA ALA A 188 1.04 -22.42 14.84
C ALA A 188 0.90 -20.92 14.50
N THR A 189 0.90 -20.07 15.53
CA THR A 189 0.89 -18.61 15.42
C THR A 189 2.12 -18.10 14.66
N CYS A 190 3.30 -18.59 15.03
CA CYS A 190 4.55 -18.22 14.37
C CYS A 190 4.56 -18.64 12.90
N MET A 191 4.15 -19.87 12.58
CA MET A 191 4.07 -20.37 11.20
C MET A 191 3.11 -19.57 10.34
N ALA A 192 1.94 -19.20 10.86
CA ALA A 192 1.00 -18.34 10.16
C ALA A 192 1.62 -16.96 9.86
N LEU A 193 2.32 -16.37 10.82
CA LEU A 193 3.00 -15.08 10.62
C LEU A 193 4.16 -15.16 9.63
N LEU A 194 4.91 -16.27 9.59
CA LEU A 194 5.95 -16.49 8.58
C LEU A 194 5.34 -16.50 7.18
N GLY A 195 4.23 -17.22 6.99
CA GLY A 195 3.47 -17.24 5.73
C GLY A 195 2.98 -15.85 5.31
N LEU A 196 2.38 -15.10 6.24
CA LEU A 196 1.93 -13.72 5.99
C LEU A 196 3.08 -12.79 5.60
N CYS A 197 4.21 -12.85 6.31
CA CYS A 197 5.38 -12.03 6.02
C CYS A 197 5.98 -12.36 4.65
N ALA A 198 6.14 -13.65 4.34
CA ALA A 198 6.67 -14.10 3.06
C ALA A 198 5.77 -13.64 1.90
N HIS A 199 4.46 -13.85 2.02
CA HIS A 199 3.51 -13.44 0.99
C HIS A 199 3.50 -11.92 0.80
N LEU A 200 3.40 -11.13 1.87
CA LEU A 200 3.46 -9.66 1.79
C LEU A 200 4.76 -9.18 1.14
N ALA A 201 5.91 -9.78 1.46
CA ALA A 201 7.19 -9.44 0.83
C ALA A 201 7.15 -9.70 -0.68
N THR A 202 6.63 -10.86 -1.11
CA THR A 202 6.45 -11.19 -2.53
C THR A 202 5.53 -10.20 -3.24
N VAL A 203 4.38 -9.84 -2.65
CA VAL A 203 3.46 -8.86 -3.26
C VAL A 203 4.13 -7.48 -3.38
N CYS A 204 4.87 -7.05 -2.36
CA CYS A 204 5.62 -5.78 -2.40
C CYS A 204 6.63 -5.79 -3.55
N GLU A 205 7.41 -6.86 -3.69
CA GLU A 205 8.40 -6.99 -4.76
C GLU A 205 7.75 -6.95 -6.15
N ARG A 206 6.64 -7.69 -6.36
CA ARG A 206 5.89 -7.65 -7.62
C ARG A 206 5.38 -6.24 -7.93
N LEU A 207 4.88 -5.53 -6.92
CA LEU A 207 4.35 -4.19 -7.06
C LEU A 207 5.46 -3.18 -7.38
N VAL A 208 6.61 -3.26 -6.71
CA VAL A 208 7.78 -2.41 -7.01
C VAL A 208 8.24 -2.61 -8.45
N ARG A 209 8.39 -3.87 -8.90
CA ARG A 209 8.74 -4.20 -10.29
C ARG A 209 7.70 -3.69 -11.30
N ALA A 210 6.43 -3.62 -10.91
CA ALA A 210 5.34 -3.11 -11.77
C ALA A 210 5.29 -1.56 -11.84
N THR A 211 5.93 -0.87 -10.90
CA THR A 211 6.01 0.60 -10.85
C THR A 211 7.25 1.18 -11.53
N MET A 212 8.17 0.32 -11.98
CA MET A 212 9.34 0.68 -12.81
C MET A 212 9.00 0.63 -14.29
#